data_AF-A0A4Q9VIZ4-F1
#
_entry.id   AF-A0A4Q9VIZ4-F1
#
_cell.length_a   1.000
_cell.length_b   1.000
_cell.length_c   1.000
_cell.angle_alpha   90.00
_cell.angle_beta   90.00
_cell.angle_gamma   90.00
#
_symmetry.space_group_name_H-M   'P 1'
#
loop_
_entity.id
_entity.type
_entity.pdbx_description
1 polymer ?
#
loop_
_entity_poly.entity_id
_entity_poly.type
_entity_poly.pdbx_seq_one_letter_code
_entity_poly.pdbx_strand_id
1 'polypeptide(L)'
;MTLPPSSESRPVVHVPSPASPPAPRDYVRDGAAIYERSFRIIRAEADLGRFVDPVEERTAVRIVHACGMVEIVADLVFTPGACAAAAAALAAGAPILCDAEMVARGVTRSRLPADNRVICTLGDPGVAALAALLGTTRSAAAMELWRPHLAGSVVAIGNAPTSLFRLLELIDSGAGLPAAVIGMPVGFVGAAESKEALLTDGRVPALVVRGRKGGSAMTAAALNALACERE
;
A
#
# COMPACT_ATOMS: atom_id res chain seq x y z
N MET A 1 19.53 -76.91 52.07
CA MET A 1 19.99 -75.58 52.52
C MET A 1 20.15 -74.73 51.26
N THR A 2 19.11 -73.96 50.90
CA THR A 2 19.00 -73.23 49.63
C THR A 2 18.66 -71.78 49.95
N LEU A 3 19.56 -70.86 49.58
CA LEU A 3 19.44 -69.41 49.78
C LEU A 3 18.33 -68.83 48.89
N PRO A 4 17.61 -67.77 49.32
CA PRO A 4 16.61 -67.12 48.51
C PRO A 4 17.26 -66.21 47.44
N PRO A 5 16.59 -65.94 46.32
CA PRO A 5 17.12 -65.12 45.24
C PRO A 5 17.13 -63.63 45.61
N SER A 6 18.19 -62.94 45.16
CA SER A 6 18.43 -61.51 45.32
C SER A 6 17.39 -60.67 44.57
N SER A 7 16.82 -59.67 45.26
CA SER A 7 15.93 -58.68 44.68
C SER A 7 16.70 -57.72 43.75
N GLU A 8 16.55 -57.89 42.43
CA GLU A 8 17.01 -56.90 41.47
C GLU A 8 16.08 -55.67 41.47
N SER A 9 16.63 -54.51 41.81
CA SER A 9 15.94 -53.22 41.76
C SER A 9 15.73 -52.80 40.31
N ARG A 10 14.47 -52.60 39.90
CA ARG A 10 14.15 -52.01 38.59
C ARG A 10 14.71 -50.58 38.48
N PRO A 11 15.30 -50.20 37.33
CA PRO A 11 15.77 -48.83 37.13
C PRO A 11 14.58 -47.87 37.09
N VAL A 12 14.63 -46.85 37.94
CA VAL A 12 13.68 -45.74 37.94
C VAL A 12 13.95 -44.91 36.69
N VAL A 13 13.06 -44.96 35.70
CA VAL A 13 13.11 -44.07 34.54
C VAL A 13 12.71 -42.67 35.03
N HIS A 14 13.68 -41.77 35.09
CA HIS A 14 13.43 -40.38 35.42
C HIS A 14 12.74 -39.70 34.22
N VAL A 15 11.41 -39.53 34.32
CA VAL A 15 10.66 -38.68 33.40
C VAL A 15 10.95 -37.22 33.81
N PRO A 16 11.59 -36.40 32.96
CA PRO A 16 11.81 -35.00 33.30
C PRO A 16 10.46 -34.31 33.45
N SER A 17 10.30 -33.55 34.55
CA SER A 17 9.12 -32.71 34.76
C SER A 17 8.98 -31.73 33.59
N PRO A 18 7.75 -31.46 33.07
CA PRO A 18 7.58 -30.50 31.98
C PRO A 18 8.14 -29.14 32.41
N ALA A 19 9.08 -28.62 31.63
CA ALA A 19 9.67 -27.32 31.89
C ALA A 19 8.57 -26.25 31.95
N SER A 20 8.63 -25.39 32.97
CA SER A 20 7.69 -24.26 33.10
C SER A 20 7.67 -23.43 31.81
N PRO A 21 6.49 -22.96 31.36
CA PRO A 21 6.41 -22.16 30.15
C PRO A 21 7.28 -20.90 30.29
N PRO A 22 7.93 -20.46 29.20
CA PRO A 22 8.78 -19.28 29.24
C PRO A 22 7.99 -18.06 29.71
N ALA A 23 8.65 -17.18 30.47
CA ALA A 23 8.04 -15.94 30.92
C ALA A 23 7.54 -15.11 29.71
N PRO A 24 6.37 -14.46 29.83
CA PRO A 24 5.83 -13.65 28.75
C PRO A 24 6.77 -12.49 28.44
N ARG A 25 6.97 -12.20 27.15
CA ARG A 25 7.71 -11.02 26.70
C ARG A 25 6.94 -9.75 27.06
N ASP A 26 7.68 -8.69 27.42
CA ASP A 26 7.12 -7.37 27.69
C ASP A 26 6.98 -6.56 26.39
N TYR A 27 5.75 -6.22 26.03
CA TYR A 27 5.41 -5.42 24.85
C TYR A 27 4.01 -4.82 24.98
N VAL A 28 3.76 -3.71 24.30
CA VAL A 28 2.44 -3.05 24.26
C VAL A 28 1.44 -3.93 23.49
N ARG A 29 0.25 -4.12 24.06
CA ARG A 29 -0.81 -4.98 23.48
C ARG A 29 -2.07 -4.24 23.04
N ASP A 30 -2.15 -2.94 23.31
CA ASP A 30 -3.25 -2.09 22.86
C ASP A 30 -2.92 -1.50 21.48
N GLY A 31 -3.64 -1.94 20.45
CA GLY A 31 -3.46 -1.46 19.08
C GLY A 31 -3.72 0.03 18.91
N ALA A 32 -4.69 0.60 19.63
CA ALA A 32 -4.99 2.03 19.53
C ALA A 32 -3.84 2.85 20.14
N ALA A 33 -3.34 2.44 21.30
CA ALA A 33 -2.18 3.07 21.92
C ALA A 33 -0.91 2.95 21.06
N ILE A 34 -0.73 1.84 20.34
CA ILE A 34 0.38 1.66 19.39
C ILE A 34 0.27 2.66 18.23
N TYR A 35 -0.92 2.80 17.63
CA TYR A 35 -1.15 3.76 16.55
C TYR A 35 -0.88 5.20 16.99
N GLU A 36 -1.48 5.61 18.11
CA GLU A 36 -1.32 6.97 18.66
C GLU A 36 0.16 7.28 18.94
N ARG A 37 0.86 6.34 19.59
CA ARG A 37 2.29 6.50 19.89
C ARG A 37 3.14 6.53 18.61
N SER A 38 2.83 5.70 17.62
CA SER A 38 3.56 5.66 16.35
C SER A 38 3.46 6.99 15.61
N PHE A 39 2.26 7.55 15.45
CA PHE A 39 2.08 8.83 14.76
C PHE A 39 2.73 10.00 15.52
N ARG A 40 2.71 9.97 16.86
CA ARG A 40 3.41 10.95 17.68
C ARG A 40 4.91 10.93 17.43
N ILE A 41 5.52 9.74 17.37
CA ILE A 41 6.95 9.58 17.08
C ILE A 41 7.27 10.09 15.68
N ILE A 42 6.48 9.71 14.68
CA ILE A 42 6.66 10.16 13.29
C ILE A 42 6.64 11.68 13.18
N ARG A 43 5.66 12.35 13.81
CA ARG A 43 5.58 13.83 13.81
C ARG A 43 6.74 14.51 14.52
N ALA A 44 7.36 13.83 15.48
CA ALA A 44 8.54 14.35 16.19
C ALA A 44 9.85 14.16 15.40
N GLU A 45 9.92 13.15 14.53
CA GLU A 45 11.15 12.76 13.82
C GLU A 45 11.19 13.19 12.35
N ALA A 46 10.03 13.26 11.66
CA ALA A 46 9.94 13.57 10.24
C ALA A 46 9.88 15.08 9.98
N ASP A 47 10.57 15.54 8.94
CA ASP A 47 10.53 16.95 8.50
C ASP A 47 9.25 17.25 7.68
N LEU A 48 8.15 17.44 8.41
CA LEU A 48 6.82 17.68 7.83
C LEU A 48 6.54 19.16 7.53
N GLY A 49 7.46 20.08 7.89
CA GLY A 49 7.22 21.53 7.86
C GLY A 49 6.88 22.10 6.47
N ARG A 50 7.19 21.36 5.41
CA ARG A 50 6.85 21.71 4.03
C ARG A 50 5.40 21.42 3.62
N PHE A 51 4.67 20.59 4.37
CA PHE A 51 3.26 20.29 4.09
C PHE A 51 2.36 21.25 4.85
N VAL A 52 1.95 22.32 4.17
CA VAL A 52 1.05 23.34 4.74
C VAL A 52 -0.41 22.89 4.73
N ASP A 53 -0.78 21.99 3.82
CA ASP A 53 -2.11 21.36 3.79
C ASP A 53 -2.16 20.23 4.84
N PRO A 54 -3.07 20.31 5.84
CA PRO A 54 -3.24 19.26 6.84
C PRO A 54 -3.53 17.87 6.26
N VAL A 55 -4.17 17.80 5.08
CA VAL A 55 -4.45 16.53 4.41
C VAL A 55 -3.17 15.94 3.81
N GLU A 56 -2.27 16.77 3.26
CA GLU A 56 -0.96 16.34 2.80
C GLU A 56 -0.09 15.85 3.97
N GLU A 57 -0.07 16.59 5.09
CA GLU A 57 0.67 16.21 6.30
C GLU A 57 0.21 14.86 6.86
N ARG A 58 -1.10 14.70 7.10
CA ARG A 58 -1.70 13.42 7.54
C ARG A 58 -1.37 12.28 6.57
N THR A 59 -1.44 12.54 5.26
CA THR A 59 -1.12 11.55 4.23
C THR A 59 0.35 11.14 4.30
N ALA A 60 1.27 12.10 4.46
CA ALA A 60 2.69 11.85 4.63
C ALA A 60 2.98 11.03 5.90
N VAL A 61 2.38 11.38 7.04
CA VAL A 61 2.51 10.62 8.31
C VAL A 61 2.08 9.16 8.12
N ARG A 62 0.95 8.91 7.44
CA ARG A 62 0.46 7.54 7.22
C ARG A 62 1.37 6.75 6.27
N ILE A 63 1.96 7.41 5.27
CA ILE A 63 2.96 6.80 4.37
C ILE A 63 4.23 6.42 5.15
N VAL A 64 4.74 7.33 6.00
CA VAL A 64 5.90 7.04 6.87
C VAL A 64 5.62 5.86 7.79
N HIS A 65 4.44 5.83 8.43
CA HIS A 65 4.03 4.72 9.29
C HIS A 65 4.06 3.37 8.55
N ALA A 66 3.59 3.35 7.30
CA ALA A 66 3.52 2.12 6.51
C ALA A 66 4.90 1.60 6.06
N CYS A 67 5.93 2.46 6.00
CA CYS A 67 7.24 2.08 5.49
C CYS A 67 8.37 2.12 6.54
N GLY A 68 8.15 2.76 7.69
CA GLY A 68 9.13 2.88 8.76
C GLY A 68 10.32 3.80 8.44
N MET A 69 10.21 4.67 7.43
CA MET A 69 11.28 5.55 6.94
C MET A 69 10.83 7.01 7.02
N VAL A 70 11.29 7.77 8.03
CA VAL A 70 10.95 9.20 8.18
C VAL A 70 11.50 10.04 7.03
N GLU A 71 12.62 9.63 6.45
CA GLU A 71 13.27 10.33 5.34
C GLU A 71 12.51 10.20 4.02
N ILE A 72 11.51 9.31 3.93
CA ILE A 72 10.63 9.22 2.74
C ILE A 72 9.91 10.53 2.48
N VAL A 73 9.74 11.36 3.52
CA VAL A 73 9.12 12.66 3.40
C VAL A 73 9.83 13.52 2.37
N ALA A 74 11.15 13.47 2.22
CA ALA A 74 11.85 14.28 1.21
C ALA A 74 11.47 13.92 -0.25
N ASP A 75 11.05 12.67 -0.48
CA ASP A 75 10.74 12.14 -1.81
C ASP A 75 9.26 12.34 -2.20
N LEU A 76 8.40 12.73 -1.25
CA LEU A 76 6.97 12.91 -1.51
C LEU A 76 6.68 14.13 -2.39
N VAL A 77 5.77 13.97 -3.34
CA VAL A 77 5.30 15.06 -4.20
C VAL A 77 3.80 14.99 -4.28
N PHE A 78 3.15 16.05 -3.79
CA PHE A 78 1.74 16.31 -3.97
C PHE A 78 1.64 17.40 -5.04
N THR A 79 1.01 17.12 -6.18
CA THR A 79 0.71 18.19 -7.13
C THR A 79 -0.41 19.07 -6.56
N PRO A 80 -0.52 20.35 -6.94
CA PRO A 80 -1.57 21.23 -6.44
C PRO A 80 -2.96 20.60 -6.52
N GLY A 81 -3.67 20.54 -5.38
CA GLY A 81 -5.03 20.02 -5.29
C GLY A 81 -5.18 18.49 -5.34
N ALA A 82 -4.09 17.71 -5.38
CA ALA A 82 -4.15 16.24 -5.47
C ALA A 82 -4.94 15.59 -4.34
N CYS A 83 -4.65 15.98 -3.09
CA CYS A 83 -5.36 15.46 -1.91
C CYS A 83 -6.85 15.79 -1.96
N ALA A 84 -7.20 17.04 -2.27
CA ALA A 84 -8.58 17.49 -2.33
C ALA A 84 -9.36 16.77 -3.45
N ALA A 85 -8.77 16.63 -4.63
CA ALA A 85 -9.38 15.93 -5.77
C ALA A 85 -9.63 14.45 -5.46
N ALA A 86 -8.64 13.77 -4.87
CA ALA A 86 -8.78 12.37 -4.48
C ALA A 86 -9.86 12.18 -3.41
N ALA A 87 -9.82 12.99 -2.33
CA ALA A 87 -10.80 12.91 -1.24
C ALA A 87 -12.23 13.18 -1.73
N ALA A 88 -12.43 14.21 -2.57
CA ALA A 88 -13.72 14.54 -3.15
C ALA A 88 -14.26 13.41 -4.03
N ALA A 89 -13.41 12.81 -4.87
CA ALA A 89 -13.81 11.68 -5.72
C ALA A 89 -14.22 10.46 -4.88
N LEU A 90 -13.45 10.13 -3.84
CA LEU A 90 -13.79 9.02 -2.93
C LEU A 90 -15.13 9.27 -2.22
N ALA A 91 -15.36 10.49 -1.72
CA ALA A 91 -16.61 10.89 -1.09
C ALA A 91 -17.80 10.80 -2.06
N ALA A 92 -17.58 11.07 -3.35
CA ALA A 92 -18.56 10.91 -4.42
C ALA A 92 -18.77 9.44 -4.86
N GLY A 93 -18.07 8.47 -4.26
CA GLY A 93 -18.20 7.05 -4.56
C GLY A 93 -17.38 6.58 -5.77
N ALA A 94 -16.36 7.33 -6.19
CA ALA A 94 -15.50 6.95 -7.29
C ALA A 94 -14.84 5.57 -7.08
N PRO A 95 -14.68 4.76 -8.12
CA PRO A 95 -13.94 3.51 -8.00
C PRO A 95 -12.45 3.80 -7.75
N ILE A 96 -11.81 2.91 -6.99
CA ILE A 96 -10.37 2.85 -6.79
C ILE A 96 -9.82 1.77 -7.73
N LEU A 97 -8.90 2.16 -8.62
CA LEU A 97 -8.27 1.25 -9.59
C LEU A 97 -6.84 0.92 -9.14
N CYS A 98 -6.59 -0.34 -8.82
CA CYS A 98 -5.33 -0.81 -8.24
C CYS A 98 -4.53 -1.68 -9.20
N ASP A 99 -3.26 -1.34 -9.45
CA ASP A 99 -2.38 -2.09 -10.35
C ASP A 99 -2.04 -3.50 -9.85
N ALA A 100 -2.04 -3.70 -8.53
CA ALA A 100 -1.70 -4.95 -7.88
C ALA A 100 -2.66 -5.30 -6.74
N GLU A 101 -2.86 -6.61 -6.55
CA GLU A 101 -3.69 -7.16 -5.46
C GLU A 101 -3.25 -6.67 -4.07
N MET A 102 -1.94 -6.52 -3.84
CA MET A 102 -1.45 -6.01 -2.55
C MET A 102 -1.90 -4.59 -2.26
N VAL A 103 -2.03 -3.72 -3.28
CA VAL A 103 -2.60 -2.37 -3.11
C VAL A 103 -4.08 -2.51 -2.76
N ALA A 104 -4.83 -3.29 -3.55
CA ALA A 104 -6.27 -3.48 -3.36
C ALA A 104 -6.61 -4.06 -1.97
N ARG A 105 -5.80 -5.01 -1.48
CA ARG A 105 -5.96 -5.63 -0.15
C ARG A 105 -5.50 -4.73 1.00
N GLY A 106 -4.63 -3.75 0.74
CA GLY A 106 -4.22 -2.75 1.72
C GLY A 106 -5.27 -1.67 1.97
N VAL A 107 -6.29 -1.55 1.11
CA VAL A 107 -7.39 -0.60 1.30
C VAL A 107 -8.27 -1.06 2.47
N THR A 108 -8.34 -0.23 3.51
CA THR A 108 -9.15 -0.49 4.70
C THR A 108 -10.61 -0.15 4.41
N ARG A 109 -11.44 -1.16 4.17
CA ARG A 109 -12.84 -0.99 3.75
C ARG A 109 -13.67 -0.10 4.69
N SER A 110 -13.48 -0.22 5.99
CA SER A 110 -14.18 0.58 7.00
C SER A 110 -13.82 2.08 6.99
N ARG A 111 -12.80 2.48 6.23
CA ARG A 111 -12.40 3.89 6.05
C ARG A 111 -12.96 4.52 4.77
N LEU A 112 -13.58 3.74 3.88
CA LEU A 112 -14.12 4.29 2.64
C LEU A 112 -15.36 5.15 2.94
N PRO A 113 -15.44 6.39 2.41
CA PRO A 113 -16.50 7.34 2.77
C PRO A 113 -17.84 7.05 2.09
N ALA A 114 -17.85 6.16 1.09
CA ALA A 114 -19.02 5.62 0.41
C ALA A 114 -18.71 4.17 -0.03
N ASP A 115 -19.63 3.51 -0.73
CA ASP A 115 -19.45 2.15 -1.29
C ASP A 115 -18.49 2.11 -2.50
N ASN A 116 -17.28 2.65 -2.30
CA ASN A 116 -16.23 2.75 -3.29
C ASN A 116 -15.78 1.34 -3.70
N ARG A 117 -15.94 1.00 -4.98
CA ARG A 117 -15.41 -0.24 -5.54
C ARG A 117 -13.89 -0.18 -5.53
N VAL A 118 -13.22 -1.24 -5.08
CA VAL A 118 -11.76 -1.38 -5.22
C VAL A 118 -11.53 -2.48 -6.23
N ILE A 119 -10.93 -2.13 -7.36
CA ILE A 119 -10.85 -2.95 -8.56
C ILE A 119 -9.39 -3.23 -8.85
N CYS A 120 -9.01 -4.51 -8.91
CA CYS A 120 -7.74 -4.96 -9.46
C CYS A 120 -8.05 -5.98 -10.55
N THR A 121 -7.66 -5.67 -11.78
CA THR A 121 -7.93 -6.53 -12.95
C THR A 121 -6.75 -7.44 -13.26
N LEU A 122 -5.64 -7.35 -12.52
CA LEU A 122 -4.40 -8.13 -12.79
C LEU A 122 -4.64 -9.65 -12.82
N GLY A 123 -5.57 -10.13 -11.99
CA GLY A 123 -5.93 -11.54 -11.89
C GLY A 123 -6.95 -12.03 -12.93
N ASP A 124 -7.49 -11.16 -13.79
CA ASP A 124 -8.54 -11.55 -14.72
C ASP A 124 -8.03 -12.59 -15.74
N PRO A 125 -8.79 -13.67 -16.02
CA PRO A 125 -8.32 -14.79 -16.84
C PRO A 125 -7.79 -14.41 -18.24
N GLY A 126 -8.31 -13.33 -18.82
CA GLY A 126 -7.92 -12.84 -20.15
C GLY A 126 -6.62 -12.04 -20.20
N VAL A 127 -6.11 -11.57 -19.06
CA VAL A 127 -4.98 -10.62 -19.01
C VAL A 127 -3.68 -11.21 -19.55
N ALA A 128 -3.42 -12.50 -19.27
CA ALA A 128 -2.21 -13.16 -19.75
C ALA A 128 -2.19 -13.26 -21.29
N ALA A 129 -3.32 -13.60 -21.90
CA ALA A 129 -3.46 -13.67 -23.34
C ALA A 129 -3.39 -12.27 -23.97
N LEU A 130 -4.03 -11.27 -23.35
CA LEU A 130 -3.97 -9.88 -23.80
C LEU A 130 -2.53 -9.32 -23.75
N ALA A 131 -1.79 -9.61 -22.68
CA ALA A 131 -0.38 -9.21 -22.55
C ALA A 131 0.50 -9.78 -23.66
N ALA A 132 0.29 -11.06 -24.01
CA ALA A 132 0.99 -11.70 -25.12
C ALA A 132 0.63 -11.07 -26.47
N LEU A 133 -0.66 -10.79 -26.70
CA LEU A 133 -1.15 -10.15 -27.92
C LEU A 133 -0.56 -8.74 -28.11
N LEU A 134 -0.48 -7.97 -27.02
CA LEU A 134 0.02 -6.59 -27.03
C LEU A 134 1.56 -6.50 -26.92
N GLY A 135 2.26 -7.61 -26.72
CA GLY A 135 3.71 -7.61 -26.50
C GLY A 135 4.14 -6.81 -25.26
N THR A 136 3.34 -6.83 -24.20
CA THR A 136 3.56 -6.03 -22.98
C THR A 136 3.46 -6.87 -21.69
N THR A 137 3.70 -6.24 -20.54
CA THR A 137 3.56 -6.90 -19.23
C THR A 137 2.09 -7.13 -18.88
N ARG A 138 1.80 -8.16 -18.06
CA ARG A 138 0.45 -8.39 -17.53
C ARG A 138 -0.13 -7.17 -16.80
N SER A 139 0.69 -6.47 -16.02
CA SER A 139 0.27 -5.28 -15.29
C SER A 139 -0.12 -4.13 -16.22
N ALA A 140 0.60 -3.92 -17.33
CA ALA A 140 0.20 -2.94 -18.33
C ALA A 140 -1.07 -3.37 -19.07
N ALA A 141 -1.14 -4.63 -19.53
CA ALA A 141 -2.30 -5.14 -20.26
C ALA A 141 -3.60 -5.09 -19.44
N ALA A 142 -3.52 -5.34 -18.13
CA ALA A 142 -4.68 -5.28 -17.23
C ALA A 142 -5.34 -3.89 -17.19
N MET A 143 -4.61 -2.82 -17.53
CA MET A 143 -5.14 -1.46 -17.56
C MET A 143 -6.15 -1.25 -18.69
N GLU A 144 -6.14 -2.06 -19.75
CA GLU A 144 -7.19 -1.99 -20.79
C GLU A 144 -8.59 -2.21 -20.21
N LEU A 145 -8.67 -3.07 -19.19
CA LEU A 145 -9.93 -3.39 -18.51
C LEU A 145 -10.41 -2.24 -17.60
N TRP A 146 -9.60 -1.19 -17.42
CA TRP A 146 -9.98 0.00 -16.65
C TRP A 146 -10.72 1.04 -17.48
N ARG A 147 -10.68 0.98 -18.81
CA ARG A 147 -11.32 1.99 -19.69
C ARG A 147 -12.77 2.32 -19.28
N PRO A 148 -13.65 1.36 -18.94
CA PRO A 148 -15.02 1.66 -18.54
C PRO A 148 -15.16 2.35 -17.17
N HIS A 149 -14.07 2.45 -16.42
CA HIS A 149 -14.03 2.90 -15.03
C HIS A 149 -13.04 4.05 -14.81
N LEU A 150 -12.25 4.44 -15.81
CA LEU A 150 -11.11 5.34 -15.64
C LEU A 150 -11.55 6.79 -15.35
N ALA A 151 -12.52 7.31 -16.09
CA ALA A 151 -12.99 8.68 -15.94
C ALA A 151 -13.50 8.94 -14.50
N GLY A 152 -12.92 9.92 -13.81
CA GLY A 152 -13.28 10.29 -12.44
C GLY A 152 -12.84 9.30 -11.36
N SER A 153 -12.12 8.23 -11.69
CA SER A 153 -11.61 7.27 -10.69
C SER A 153 -10.46 7.82 -9.86
N VAL A 154 -10.16 7.14 -8.74
CA VAL A 154 -8.88 7.30 -8.04
C VAL A 154 -7.98 6.13 -8.44
N VAL A 155 -6.92 6.42 -9.19
CA VAL A 155 -5.97 5.41 -9.64
C VAL A 155 -4.86 5.25 -8.60
N ALA A 156 -4.50 4.00 -8.28
CA ALA A 156 -3.51 3.65 -7.28
C ALA A 156 -2.52 2.63 -7.84
N ILE A 157 -1.33 3.11 -8.22
CA ILE A 157 -0.27 2.29 -8.80
C ILE A 157 0.86 2.19 -7.79
N GLY A 158 1.00 1.03 -7.16
CA GLY A 158 1.97 0.79 -6.10
C GLY A 158 3.03 -0.24 -6.42
N ASN A 159 2.99 -0.88 -7.59
CA ASN A 159 3.93 -1.93 -7.95
C ASN A 159 4.58 -1.66 -9.30
N ALA A 160 3.81 -1.64 -10.38
CA ALA A 160 4.32 -1.78 -11.74
C ALA A 160 4.54 -0.43 -12.43
N PRO A 161 5.80 -0.05 -12.75
CA PRO A 161 6.07 1.15 -13.55
C PRO A 161 5.42 1.11 -14.94
N THR A 162 5.31 -0.10 -15.52
CA THR A 162 4.66 -0.31 -16.82
C THR A 162 3.16 0.00 -16.78
N SER A 163 2.48 -0.19 -15.63
CA SER A 163 1.09 0.25 -15.47
C SER A 163 0.98 1.76 -15.47
N LEU A 164 1.95 2.48 -14.90
CA LEU A 164 1.93 3.94 -14.88
C LEU A 164 2.22 4.53 -16.26
N PHE A 165 3.18 3.99 -17.01
CA PHE A 165 3.36 4.37 -18.42
C PHE A 165 2.10 4.05 -19.24
N ARG A 166 1.51 2.86 -19.06
CA ARG A 166 0.31 2.48 -19.81
C ARG A 166 -0.89 3.38 -19.47
N LEU A 167 -1.03 3.83 -18.22
CA LEU A 167 -2.06 4.79 -17.83
C LEU A 167 -1.95 6.10 -18.64
N LEU A 168 -0.73 6.63 -18.81
CA LEU A 168 -0.51 7.84 -19.60
C LEU A 168 -0.91 7.61 -21.07
N GLU A 169 -0.54 6.48 -21.65
CA GLU A 169 -0.95 6.11 -23.02
C GLU A 169 -2.48 5.93 -23.15
N LEU A 170 -3.15 5.43 -22.11
CA LEU A 170 -4.61 5.33 -22.09
C LEU A 170 -5.25 6.72 -22.10
N ILE A 171 -4.72 7.65 -21.30
CA ILE A 171 -5.15 9.05 -21.28
C ILE A 171 -4.94 9.69 -22.66
N ASP A 172 -3.79 9.48 -23.29
CA ASP A 172 -3.50 9.97 -24.66
C ASP A 172 -4.50 9.44 -25.69
N SER A 173 -4.95 8.19 -25.52
CA SER A 173 -5.96 7.57 -26.37
C SER A 173 -7.41 8.00 -26.08
N GLY A 174 -7.61 8.92 -25.12
CA GLY A 174 -8.95 9.42 -24.78
C GLY A 174 -9.77 8.48 -23.88
N ALA A 175 -9.13 7.61 -23.10
CA ALA A 175 -9.84 6.71 -22.16
C ALA A 175 -10.51 7.43 -20.97
N GLY A 176 -10.35 8.75 -20.86
CA GLY A 176 -10.84 9.58 -19.76
C GLY A 176 -9.77 9.87 -18.72
N LEU A 177 -9.95 10.96 -17.98
CA LEU A 177 -9.04 11.37 -16.91
C LEU A 177 -9.51 10.82 -15.56
N PRO A 178 -8.67 10.13 -14.78
CA PRO A 178 -8.95 9.90 -13.37
C PRO A 178 -9.02 11.24 -12.61
N ALA A 179 -9.71 11.24 -11.47
CA ALA A 179 -9.77 12.40 -10.59
C ALA A 179 -8.42 12.66 -9.90
N ALA A 180 -7.69 11.59 -9.57
CA ALA A 180 -6.34 11.67 -9.03
C ALA A 180 -5.56 10.36 -9.27
N VAL A 181 -4.23 10.44 -9.30
CA VAL A 181 -3.31 9.31 -9.40
C VAL A 181 -2.38 9.24 -8.19
N ILE A 182 -2.42 8.14 -7.45
CA ILE A 182 -1.40 7.79 -6.45
C ILE A 182 -0.36 6.92 -7.14
N GLY A 183 0.68 7.56 -7.68
CA GLY A 183 1.74 6.97 -8.48
C GLY A 183 2.98 6.67 -7.63
N MET A 184 2.98 5.52 -6.95
CA MET A 184 4.11 5.06 -6.13
C MET A 184 4.65 3.68 -6.55
N PRO A 185 4.82 3.36 -7.85
CA PRO A 185 5.53 2.13 -8.22
C PRO A 185 6.95 2.15 -7.64
N VAL A 186 7.40 0.99 -7.18
CA VAL A 186 8.72 0.76 -6.59
C VAL A 186 9.59 0.00 -7.58
N GLY A 187 10.89 0.28 -7.60
CA GLY A 187 11.81 -0.56 -8.36
C GLY A 187 13.04 0.16 -8.86
N PHE A 188 13.87 -0.62 -9.55
CA PHE A 188 15.15 -0.18 -10.08
C PHE A 188 15.12 0.14 -11.59
N VAL A 189 14.05 -0.26 -12.28
CA VAL A 189 13.90 -0.08 -13.73
C VAL A 189 12.54 0.54 -14.00
N GLY A 190 12.53 1.74 -14.61
CA GLY A 190 11.31 2.44 -15.04
C GLY A 190 10.50 3.10 -13.92
N ALA A 191 10.73 2.76 -12.65
CA ALA A 191 9.95 3.31 -11.53
C ALA A 191 10.12 4.82 -11.41
N ALA A 192 11.36 5.32 -11.33
CA ALA A 192 11.62 6.75 -11.23
C ALA A 192 11.11 7.49 -12.47
N GLU A 193 11.37 6.94 -13.64
CA GLU A 193 11.04 7.51 -14.94
C GLU A 193 9.53 7.61 -15.15
N SER A 194 8.76 6.56 -14.80
CA SER A 194 7.30 6.58 -14.92
C SER A 194 6.65 7.62 -14.01
N LYS A 195 7.21 7.81 -12.81
CA LYS A 195 6.73 8.79 -11.83
C LYS A 195 7.05 10.22 -12.26
N GLU A 196 8.24 10.47 -12.78
CA GLU A 196 8.57 11.77 -13.37
C GLU A 196 7.76 12.05 -14.64
N ALA A 197 7.44 11.04 -15.45
CA ALA A 197 6.56 11.19 -16.61
C ALA A 197 5.15 11.63 -16.17
N LEU A 198 4.59 11.03 -15.12
CA LEU A 198 3.30 11.45 -14.55
C LEU A 198 3.34 12.91 -14.06
N LEU A 199 4.40 13.29 -13.34
CA LEU A 199 4.55 14.67 -12.82
C LEU A 199 4.74 15.68 -13.95
N THR A 200 5.47 15.31 -15.01
CA THR A 200 5.72 16.16 -16.19
C THR A 200 4.47 16.34 -17.04
N ASP A 201 3.65 15.30 -17.18
CA ASP A 201 2.40 15.33 -17.93
C ASP A 201 1.40 16.35 -17.36
N GLY A 202 1.20 16.32 -16.05
CA GLY A 202 0.46 17.34 -15.31
C GLY A 202 -1.04 17.45 -15.60
N ARG A 203 -1.64 16.63 -16.48
CA ARG A 203 -3.09 16.68 -16.78
C ARG A 203 -3.97 16.18 -15.64
N VAL A 204 -3.42 15.35 -14.75
CA VAL A 204 -4.15 14.76 -13.62
C VAL A 204 -3.43 15.09 -12.31
N PRO A 205 -4.15 15.48 -11.25
CA PRO A 205 -3.57 15.62 -9.93
C PRO A 205 -2.94 14.31 -9.44
N ALA A 206 -1.71 14.39 -8.94
CA ALA A 206 -0.91 13.23 -8.60
C ALA A 206 -0.26 13.31 -7.21
N LEU A 207 -0.11 12.14 -6.60
CA LEU A 207 0.68 11.92 -5.40
C LEU A 207 1.74 10.86 -5.67
N VAL A 208 3.01 11.24 -5.53
CA VAL A 208 4.16 10.45 -5.96
C VAL A 208 5.21 10.35 -4.86
N VAL A 209 5.91 9.22 -4.81
CA VAL A 209 7.21 9.08 -4.10
C VAL A 209 8.29 9.05 -5.18
N ARG A 210 9.12 10.09 -5.29
CA ARG A 210 10.17 10.17 -6.33
C ARG A 210 11.22 9.06 -6.19
N GLY A 211 12.01 8.88 -7.26
CA GLY A 211 13.12 7.93 -7.27
C GLY A 211 12.67 6.46 -7.25
N ARG A 212 13.39 5.59 -6.54
CA ARG A 212 13.14 4.13 -6.56
C ARG A 212 12.13 3.65 -5.53
N LYS A 213 11.96 4.40 -4.45
CA LYS A 213 11.08 4.05 -3.32
C LYS A 213 9.61 4.14 -3.74
N GLY A 214 8.75 3.46 -3.00
CA GLY A 214 7.32 3.34 -3.29
C GLY A 214 6.80 2.03 -2.70
N GLY A 215 5.80 1.44 -3.32
CA GLY A 215 5.33 0.11 -2.97
C GLY A 215 3.88 0.10 -2.49
N SER A 216 3.28 -1.08 -2.51
CA SER A 216 1.86 -1.25 -2.21
C SER A 216 1.45 -0.77 -0.82
N ALA A 217 2.33 -0.90 0.19
CA ALA A 217 2.07 -0.42 1.55
C ALA A 217 1.93 1.12 1.59
N MET A 218 2.84 1.85 0.95
CA MET A 218 2.78 3.32 0.86
C MET A 218 1.54 3.77 0.08
N THR A 219 1.27 3.15 -1.07
CA THR A 219 0.10 3.47 -1.91
C THR A 219 -1.21 3.27 -1.16
N ALA A 220 -1.37 2.13 -0.47
CA ALA A 220 -2.55 1.84 0.32
C ALA A 220 -2.68 2.77 1.53
N ALA A 221 -1.57 3.12 2.18
CA ALA A 221 -1.56 4.08 3.27
C ALA A 221 -2.02 5.47 2.83
N ALA A 222 -1.58 5.92 1.66
CA ALA A 222 -2.03 7.18 1.07
C ALA A 222 -3.55 7.16 0.80
N LEU A 223 -4.06 6.11 0.14
CA LEU A 223 -5.50 5.91 -0.06
C LEU A 223 -6.29 5.95 1.26
N ASN A 224 -5.81 5.23 2.27
CA ASN A 224 -6.49 5.16 3.57
C ASN A 224 -6.51 6.51 4.32
N ALA A 225 -5.50 7.35 4.12
CA ALA A 225 -5.45 8.70 4.68
C ALA A 225 -6.40 9.67 3.96
N LEU A 226 -6.56 9.51 2.64
CA LEU A 226 -7.45 10.32 1.82
C LEU A 226 -8.93 9.93 1.96
N ALA A 227 -9.21 8.66 2.27
CA ALA A 227 -10.56 8.14 2.42
C ALA A 227 -11.27 8.58 3.72
N CYS A 228 -10.51 8.85 4.79
CA CYS A 228 -11.08 9.16 6.10
C CYS A 228 -10.19 10.10 6.90
N GLU A 229 -10.80 11.11 7.52
CA GLU A 229 -10.09 12.14 8.29
C GLU A 229 -9.54 11.64 9.63
N ARG A 230 -10.15 10.61 10.21
CA ARG A 230 -9.77 10.04 11.50
C ARG A 230 -8.48 9.25 11.36
N GLU A 231 -7.43 9.62 12.09
CA GLU A 231 -6.16 8.87 12.11
C GLU A 231 -6.24 7.54 12.85
#